data_AF-A0A1G3L8S9-F1
#
_entry.id   AF-A0A1G3L8S9-F1
#
_cell.length_a   1.000
_cell.length_b   1.000
_cell.length_c   1.000
_cell.angle_alpha   90.00
_cell.angle_beta   90.00
_cell.angle_gamma   90.00
#
_symmetry.space_group_name_H-M   'P 1'
#
loop_
_entity.id
_entity.type
_entity.pdbx_description
1 polymer ?
#
loop_
_entity_poly.entity_id
_entity_poly.type
_entity_poly.pdbx_seq_one_letter_code
_entity_poly.pdbx_strand_id
1 'polypeptide(L)' 'MEAIEFETDIKNGIIKIPSKYNNFLNRKVKLIILSEESAQYNQKDYSTEDFFSKYNIDLKNYKFNRDELYDR' A
#
# COMPACT_ATOMS: atom_id res chain seq x y z
N MET A 1 -11.39 23.04 0.66
CA MET A 1 -10.48 22.07 0.02
C MET A 1 -11.36 21.05 -0.68
N GLU A 2 -11.15 20.84 -1.97
CA GLU A 2 -11.97 19.93 -2.79
C GLU A 2 -11.15 18.67 -3.10
N ALA A 3 -11.79 17.50 -3.00
CA ALA A 3 -11.21 16.22 -3.34
C ALA A 3 -11.93 15.66 -4.57
N ILE A 4 -11.15 15.14 -5.51
CA ILE A 4 -11.67 14.44 -6.69
C ILE A 4 -11.14 13.02 -6.67
N GLU A 5 -12.04 12.06 -6.88
CA GLU A 5 -11.71 10.67 -7.06
C GLU A 5 -11.86 10.32 -8.55
N PHE A 6 -10.86 9.63 -9.08
CA PHE A 6 -10.92 9.07 -10.41
C PHE A 6 -9.95 7.90 -10.53
N GLU A 7 -10.35 6.95 -11.36
CA GLU A 7 -9.52 5.81 -11.71
C GLU A 7 -8.76 6.11 -13.00
N THR A 8 -7.46 5.81 -13.01
CA THR A 8 -6.62 5.89 -14.21
C THR A 8 -5.41 4.99 -14.05
N ASP A 9 -4.87 4.55 -15.17
CA ASP A 9 -3.56 3.90 -15.20
C ASP A 9 -2.45 4.93 -15.04
N ILE A 10 -1.38 4.53 -14.35
CA ILE A 10 -0.11 5.23 -14.36
C ILE A 10 0.69 4.74 -15.58
N LYS A 11 0.96 5.62 -16.53
CA LYS A 11 1.75 5.28 -17.73
C LYS A 11 3.08 6.02 -17.70
N ASN A 12 4.19 5.27 -17.67
CA ASN A 12 5.56 5.81 -17.61
C ASN A 12 5.77 6.80 -16.44
N GLY A 13 5.17 6.52 -15.28
CA GLY A 13 5.23 7.41 -14.11
C GLY A 13 4.35 8.67 -14.22
N ILE A 14 3.54 8.81 -15.26
CA ILE A 14 2.65 9.95 -15.49
C ILE A 14 1.20 9.53 -15.20
N ILE A 15 0.56 10.26 -14.29
CA ILE A 15 -0.88 10.18 -14.02
C ILE A 15 -1.57 11.24 -14.87
N LYS A 16 -2.37 10.83 -15.84
CA LYS A 16 -3.11 11.77 -16.70
C LYS A 16 -4.42 12.15 -16.02
N ILE A 17 -4.55 13.41 -15.61
CA ILE A 17 -5.80 13.93 -15.07
C ILE A 17 -6.84 14.00 -16.21
N PRO A 18 -8.03 13.39 -16.05
CA PRO A 18 -9.10 13.50 -17.04
C PRO A 18 -9.48 14.97 -17.33
N SER A 19 -9.78 15.28 -18.59
CA SER A 19 -10.10 16.65 -19.05
C SER A 19 -11.31 17.28 -18.35
N LYS A 20 -12.21 16.46 -17.82
CA LYS A 20 -13.33 16.90 -16.95
C LYS A 20 -12.87 17.66 -15.70
N TYR A 21 -11.61 17.50 -15.29
CA TYR A 21 -11.03 18.16 -14.13
C TYR A 21 -9.97 19.22 -14.49
N ASN A 22 -9.99 19.77 -15.70
CA ASN A 22 -9.04 20.80 -16.15
C ASN A 22 -8.94 22.02 -15.22
N ASN A 23 -9.99 22.29 -14.43
CA ASN A 23 -10.02 23.36 -13.43
C ASN A 23 -8.94 23.19 -12.33
N PHE A 24 -8.34 22.01 -12.18
CA PHE A 24 -7.31 21.70 -11.18
C PHE A 24 -5.87 21.84 -11.69
N LEU A 25 -5.64 22.07 -12.99
CA LEU A 25 -4.31 22.06 -13.60
C LEU A 25 -3.37 23.18 -13.13
N ASN A 26 -3.90 24.31 -12.65
CA ASN A 26 -3.13 25.47 -12.19
C ASN A 26 -3.18 25.68 -10.66
N ARG A 27 -3.49 24.63 -9.90
CA ARG A 27 -3.59 24.71 -8.43
C ARG A 27 -2.55 23.80 -7.77
N LYS A 28 -2.10 24.18 -6.57
CA LYS A 28 -1.32 23.28 -5.72
C LYS A 28 -2.25 22.17 -5.23
N VAL A 29 -1.94 20.93 -5.58
CA VAL A 29 -2.75 19.75 -5.24
C VAL A 29 -1.96 18.77 -4.36
N LYS A 30 -2.67 18.00 -3.55
CA LYS A 30 -2.15 16.82 -2.85
C LYS A 30 -2.73 15.59 -3.54
N LEU A 31 -1.86 14.66 -3.94
CA LEU A 31 -2.25 13.41 -4.58
C LEU A 31 -2.23 12.27 -3.54
N ILE A 32 -3.25 11.42 -3.60
CA ILE A 32 -3.33 10.16 -2.85
C ILE A 32 -3.49 9.07 -3.91
N ILE A 33 -2.57 8.11 -3.94
CA ILE A 33 -2.58 7.00 -4.90
C ILE A 33 -2.99 5.76 -4.12
N LEU A 34 -4.08 5.14 -4.54
CA LEU A 34 -4.53 3.85 -4.06
C LEU A 34 -4.38 2.88 -5.23
N SER A 35 -3.52 1.89 -5.09
CA SER A 35 -3.40 0.79 -6.06
C SER A 35 -4.12 -0.41 -5.49
N GLU A 36 -5.07 -0.97 -6.25
CA GLU A 36 -5.45 -2.35 -6.00
C GLU A 36 -4.21 -3.19 -6.23
N GLU A 37 -3.89 -4.05 -5.26
CA GLU A 37 -2.86 -5.06 -5.43
C GLU A 37 -3.40 -6.05 -6.47
N SER A 38 -3.29 -5.70 -7.76
CA SER A 38 -3.33 -6.72 -8.79
C SER A 38 -2.25 -7.69 -8.37
N ALA A 39 -2.64 -8.93 -8.10
CA ALA A 39 -1.74 -10.02 -7.76
C ALA A 39 -0.81 -10.27 -8.95
N GLN A 40 0.11 -9.34 -9.20
CA GLN A 40 1.36 -9.63 -9.82
C GLN A 40 2.06 -10.47 -8.77
N TYR A 41 1.94 -11.78 -8.96
CA TYR A 41 2.92 -12.76 -8.56
C TYR A 41 4.30 -12.31 -9.06
N ASN A 42 4.85 -11.26 -8.47
CA ASN A 42 6.27 -11.20 -8.24
C ASN A 42 6.46 -12.20 -7.11
N GLN A 43 6.73 -13.46 -7.47
CA GLN A 43 7.48 -14.36 -6.59
C GLN A 43 8.85 -13.71 -6.36
N LYS A 44 8.88 -12.64 -5.55
CA LYS A 44 10.03 -12.41 -4.71
C LYS A 44 9.76 -13.37 -3.58
N ASP A 45 10.52 -14.45 -3.54
CA ASP A 45 10.66 -15.29 -2.36
C ASP A 45 11.12 -14.37 -1.23
N TYR A 46 10.17 -13.69 -0.58
CA TYR A 46 10.41 -12.97 0.65
C TYR A 46 10.68 -14.06 1.67
N SER A 47 11.95 -14.31 1.90
CA SER A 47 12.40 -15.21 2.95
C SER A 47 11.80 -14.73 4.26
N THR A 48 11.36 -15.65 5.11
CA THR A 48 10.85 -15.31 6.45
C THR A 48 11.89 -14.46 7.21
N GLU A 49 13.16 -14.70 6.93
CA GLU A 49 14.33 -13.98 7.42
C GLU A 49 14.33 -12.48 7.05
N ASP A 50 13.95 -12.12 5.82
CA ASP A 50 13.83 -10.72 5.37
C ASP A 50 12.67 -9.99 6.07
N PHE A 51 11.59 -10.70 6.38
CA PHE A 51 10.47 -10.15 7.14
C PHE A 51 10.87 -9.85 8.59
N PHE A 52 11.52 -10.80 9.28
CA PHE A 52 11.89 -10.61 10.69
C PHE A 52 12.99 -9.58 10.90
N SER A 53 13.96 -9.50 9.98
CA SER A 53 15.07 -8.52 10.05
C SER A 53 14.59 -7.07 9.87
N LYS A 54 13.60 -6.82 9.01
CA LYS A 54 13.04 -5.48 8.80
C LYS A 54 12.40 -4.89 10.07
N TYR A 55 11.83 -5.74 10.92
CA TYR A 55 11.07 -5.30 12.09
C TYR A 55 11.79 -5.54 13.42
N ASN A 56 13.04 -6.04 13.41
CA ASN A 56 13.81 -6.40 14.62
C ASN A 56 12.98 -7.25 15.62
N ILE A 57 12.16 -8.16 15.11
CA ILE A 57 11.27 -8.97 15.95
C ILE A 57 12.07 -10.21 16.39
N ASP A 58 12.44 -10.28 17.66
CA ASP A 58 13.05 -11.48 18.25
C ASP A 58 11.97 -12.42 18.79
N LEU A 59 11.67 -13.48 18.02
CA LEU A 59 10.70 -14.52 18.38
C LEU A 59 11.35 -15.78 18.96
N LYS A 60 12.66 -15.79 19.26
CA LYS A 60 13.35 -17.01 19.74
C LYS A 60 12.70 -17.62 20.98
N ASN A 61 12.06 -16.80 21.81
CA ASN A 61 11.35 -17.22 23.01
C ASN A 61 9.82 -17.04 22.91
N TYR A 62 9.30 -16.72 21.73
CA TYR A 62 7.86 -16.54 21.55
C TYR A 62 7.20 -17.92 21.38
N LYS A 63 6.43 -18.33 22.39
CA LYS A 63 5.57 -19.49 22.32
C LYS A 63 4.13 -19.01 22.22
N PHE A 64 3.53 -19.20 21.06
CA PHE A 64 2.11 -18.90 20.87
C PHE A 64 1.28 -19.76 21.84
N ASN A 65 0.51 -19.11 22.72
CA ASN A 65 -0.44 -19.75 23.60
C ASN A 65 -1.86 -19.55 23.05
N ARG A 66 -2.49 -20.63 22.58
CA ARG A 66 -3.83 -20.57 21.99
C ARG A 66 -4.90 -20.24 23.03
N ASP A 67 -4.67 -20.60 24.28
CA ASP A 67 -5.67 -20.47 25.33
C ASP A 67 -5.87 -19.00 25.74
N GLU A 68 -4.83 -18.16 25.62
CA GLU A 68 -4.91 -16.70 25.84
C GLU A 68 -5.78 -15.96 24.82
N LEU A 69 -6.02 -16.55 23.64
CA LEU A 69 -6.78 -15.90 22.57
C LEU A 69 -8.29 -15.86 22.88
N TYR A 70 -8.78 -16.81 23.66
CA TYR A 70 -10.20 -16.96 23.99
C TYR A 70 -10.58 -16.37 25.36
N ASP A 71 -9.61 -15.87 26.11
CA ASP A 71 -9.78 -15.27 27.45
C ASP A 71 -9.99 -13.73 27.40
N ARG A 72 -10.30 -13.14 26.23
CA ARG A 72 -10.54 -11.70 26.05
C ARG A 72 -12.00 -11.35 25.74
#